data_AF-E9G9T7-F1
#
_entry.id   AF-E9G9T7-F1
#
_cell.length_a   1.000
_cell.length_b   1.000
_cell.length_c   1.000
_cell.angle_alpha   90.00
_cell.angle_beta   90.00
_cell.angle_gamma   90.00
#
_symmetry.space_group_name_H-M   'P 1'
#
loop_
_entity.id
_entity.type
_entity.pdbx_description
1 polymer ?
#
loop_
_entity_poly.entity_id
_entity_poly.type
_entity_poly.pdbx_seq_one_letter_code
_entity_poly.pdbx_strand_id
1 'polypeptide(L)'
;IIQENGLLVDPLDPMHVAALLREFSRLEKKMIGDYISNPKSINVLEAFDRSFDFHSIRIDEALRYYLEAFRLPGEAPFISPLMKQFADH
;
A
#
# COMPACT_ATOMS: atom_id res chain seq x y z
N ILE A 1 0.05 -12.83 22.57
CA ILE A 1 -1.37 -13.21 22.53
C ILE A 1 -2.13 -12.21 21.63
N ILE A 2 -1.86 -12.25 20.31
CA ILE A 2 -2.64 -11.56 19.27
C ILE A 2 -2.66 -12.48 18.02
N GLN A 3 -2.87 -13.78 18.25
CA GLN A 3 -2.99 -14.81 17.22
C GLN A 3 -4.34 -15.57 17.29
N GLU A 4 -5.24 -15.19 18.20
CA GLU A 4 -6.43 -15.99 18.55
C GLU A 4 -7.78 -15.43 18.08
N ASN A 5 -7.80 -14.36 17.28
CA ASN A 5 -9.04 -13.93 16.63
C ASN A 5 -8.89 -14.24 15.14
N GLY A 6 -9.52 -15.33 14.67
CA GLY A 6 -9.49 -15.88 13.31
C GLY A 6 -9.95 -14.95 12.19
N LEU A 7 -9.32 -13.77 12.10
CA LEU A 7 -9.47 -12.74 11.08
C LEU A 7 -8.32 -12.79 10.07
N LEU A 8 -7.25 -13.53 10.36
CA LEU A 8 -6.07 -13.65 9.50
C LEU A 8 -5.90 -15.13 9.15
N VAL A 9 -6.43 -15.50 7.98
CA VAL A 9 -6.11 -16.77 7.33
C VAL A 9 -4.67 -16.63 6.84
N ASP A 10 -3.76 -17.45 7.36
CA ASP A 10 -2.39 -17.57 6.86
C ASP A 10 -2.37 -18.58 5.69
N PRO A 11 -1.73 -18.28 4.54
CA PRO A 11 -1.03 -17.02 4.26
C PRO A 11 -2.01 -15.87 4.07
N LEU A 12 -1.72 -14.74 4.76
CA LEU A 12 -2.48 -13.50 4.59
C LEU A 12 -2.44 -13.15 3.11
N ASP A 13 -3.60 -13.26 2.46
CA ASP A 13 -3.74 -12.92 1.05
C ASP A 13 -3.37 -11.45 0.84
N PRO A 14 -2.32 -11.13 0.05
CA PRO A 14 -1.90 -9.76 -0.19
C PRO A 14 -3.01 -8.85 -0.69
N MET A 15 -3.99 -9.39 -1.44
CA MET A 15 -5.15 -8.64 -1.91
C MET A 15 -6.06 -8.22 -0.76
N HIS A 16 -6.31 -9.13 0.19
CA HIS A 16 -7.08 -8.81 1.39
C HIS A 16 -6.35 -7.77 2.24
N VAL A 17 -5.04 -7.90 2.44
CA VAL A 17 -4.26 -6.91 3.20
C VAL A 17 -4.29 -5.54 2.52
N ALA A 18 -4.09 -5.49 1.20
CA ALA A 18 -4.18 -4.26 0.41
C ALA A 18 -5.55 -3.58 0.55
N ALA A 19 -6.64 -4.34 0.46
CA ALA A 19 -8.00 -3.83 0.65
C ALA A 19 -8.19 -3.23 2.05
N LEU A 20 -7.73 -3.92 3.10
CA LEU A 20 -7.82 -3.41 4.48
C LEU A 20 -7.00 -2.12 4.66
N LEU A 21 -5.80 -2.05 4.08
CA LEU A 21 -4.96 -0.83 4.12
C LEU A 21 -5.63 0.36 3.42
N ARG A 22 -6.40 0.13 2.35
CA ARG A 22 -7.15 1.16 1.62
C ARG A 22 -8.43 1.57 2.34
N GLU A 23 -9.13 0.62 2.94
CA GLU A 23 -10.44 0.84 3.56
C GLU A 23 -10.33 1.49 4.95
N PHE A 24 -9.33 1.10 5.74
CA PHE A 24 -9.14 1.67 7.07
C PHE A 24 -8.38 3.00 7.01
N SER A 25 -9.08 4.06 6.61
CA SER A 25 -8.63 5.46 6.73
C SER A 25 -8.27 5.89 8.17
N ARG A 26 -8.65 5.09 9.18
CA ARG A 26 -8.28 5.26 10.60
C ARG A 26 -6.91 4.68 10.95
N LEU A 27 -6.33 3.84 10.10
CA LEU A 27 -4.93 3.43 10.26
C LEU A 27 -4.05 4.65 10.04
N GLU A 28 -3.00 4.74 10.85
CA GLU A 28 -2.06 5.83 10.73
C GLU A 28 -1.37 5.73 9.36
N LYS A 29 -1.55 6.74 8.49
CA LYS A 29 -0.97 6.76 7.13
C LYS A 29 0.54 6.51 7.12
N LYS A 30 1.23 6.85 8.21
CA LYS A 30 2.63 6.53 8.44
C LYS A 30 2.88 5.02 8.51
N MET A 31 2.07 4.30 9.28
CA MET A 31 2.17 2.84 9.39
C MET A 31 1.91 2.15 8.05
N ILE A 32 0.96 2.66 7.25
CA ILE A 32 0.72 2.16 5.89
C ILE A 32 1.99 2.30 5.05
N GLY A 33 2.57 3.50 5.01
CA GLY A 33 3.81 3.77 4.26
C GLY A 33 4.99 2.92 4.72
N ASP A 34 5.21 2.79 6.02
CA ASP A 34 6.28 1.96 6.60
C ASP A 34 6.08 0.47 6.25
N TYR A 35 4.83 -0.01 6.20
CA TYR A 35 4.51 -1.41 5.89
C TYR A 35 4.70 -1.74 4.40
N ILE A 36 4.12 -0.93 3.50
CA ILE A 36 4.19 -1.18 2.04
C ILE A 36 5.57 -0.90 1.45
N SER A 37 6.38 -0.06 2.11
CA SER A 37 7.77 0.19 1.70
C SER A 37 8.77 -0.87 2.17
N ASN A 38 8.34 -1.80 3.02
CA ASN A 38 9.19 -2.88 3.50
C ASN A 38 9.44 -3.91 2.38
N PRO A 39 10.70 -4.28 2.09
CA PRO A 39 11.02 -5.30 1.09
C PRO A 39 10.35 -6.66 1.31
N LYS A 40 10.00 -6.99 2.57
CA LYS A 40 9.29 -8.23 2.91
C LYS A 40 7.82 -8.22 2.51
N SER A 41 7.26 -7.05 2.22
CA SER A 41 5.84 -6.82 1.92
C SER A 41 5.59 -6.56 0.44
N ILE A 42 6.52 -6.91 -0.45
CA ILE A 42 6.45 -6.57 -1.88
C ILE A 42 5.14 -7.03 -2.55
N ASN A 43 4.68 -8.25 -2.26
CA ASN A 43 3.41 -8.76 -2.80
C ASN A 43 2.21 -7.92 -2.35
N VAL A 44 2.27 -7.33 -1.15
CA VAL A 44 1.22 -6.44 -0.64
C VAL A 44 1.34 -5.05 -1.29
N LEU A 45 2.54 -4.55 -1.55
CA LEU A 45 2.73 -3.32 -2.32
C LEU A 45 2.14 -3.47 -3.73
N GLU A 46 2.44 -4.58 -4.42
CA GLU A 46 1.89 -4.86 -5.75
C GLU A 46 0.34 -4.93 -5.73
N ALA A 47 -0.23 -5.62 -4.73
CA ALA A 47 -1.68 -5.70 -4.58
C ALA A 47 -2.31 -4.35 -4.18
N PHE A 48 -1.61 -3.56 -3.36
CA PHE A 48 -2.03 -2.23 -2.94
C PHE A 48 -2.06 -1.27 -4.12
N ASP A 49 -1.01 -1.26 -4.94
CA ASP A 49 -0.94 -0.46 -6.15
C ASP A 49 -2.04 -0.84 -7.16
N ARG A 50 -2.26 -2.14 -7.41
CA ARG A 50 -3.36 -2.63 -8.26
C ARG A 50 -4.77 -2.29 -7.75
N SER A 51 -4.92 -1.90 -6.49
CA SER A 51 -6.20 -1.49 -5.92
C SER A 51 -6.59 -0.05 -6.25
N PHE A 52 -5.70 0.71 -6.89
CA PHE A 52 -6.01 2.03 -7.41
C PHE A 52 -6.57 1.90 -8.83
N ASP A 53 -7.58 2.72 -9.13
CA ASP A 53 -8.08 2.87 -10.50
C ASP A 53 -7.56 4.18 -11.06
N PHE A 54 -6.53 4.11 -11.89
CA PHE A 54 -5.95 5.27 -12.57
C PHE A 54 -6.52 5.48 -13.97
N HIS A 55 -7.58 4.77 -14.37
CA HIS A 55 -8.18 4.95 -15.69
C HIS A 55 -8.78 6.35 -15.84
N SER A 56 -8.48 7.00 -16.96
CA SER A 56 -9.05 8.29 -17.36
C SER A 56 -8.77 9.47 -16.41
N ILE A 57 -7.77 9.37 -15.52
CA ILE A 57 -7.30 10.50 -14.71
C ILE A 57 -5.92 10.96 -15.18
N ARG A 58 -5.58 12.22 -14.92
CA ARG A 58 -4.26 12.75 -15.29
C ARG A 58 -3.18 12.18 -14.37
N ILE A 59 -1.94 12.08 -14.87
CA ILE A 59 -0.83 11.55 -14.08
C ILE A 59 -0.58 12.30 -12.76
N ASP A 60 -0.77 13.62 -12.74
CA ASP A 60 -0.61 14.44 -11.54
C ASP A 60 -1.73 14.21 -10.52
N GLU A 61 -2.94 13.90 -11.00
CA GLU A 61 -4.07 13.52 -10.15
C GLU A 61 -3.91 12.09 -9.62
N ALA A 62 -3.47 11.15 -10.45
CA ALA A 62 -3.15 9.79 -10.05
C ALA A 62 -2.07 9.75 -8.96
N LEU A 63 -1.00 10.52 -9.15
CA LEU A 63 0.07 10.61 -8.17
C LEU A 63 -0.41 11.22 -6.86
N ARG A 64 -1.22 12.29 -6.91
CA ARG A 64 -1.82 12.87 -5.70
C ARG A 64 -2.69 11.85 -4.99
N TYR A 65 -3.56 11.16 -5.72
CA TYR A 65 -4.46 10.14 -5.17
C TYR A 65 -3.69 8.98 -4.52
N TYR A 66 -2.61 8.53 -5.16
CA TYR A 66 -1.71 7.50 -4.64
C TYR A 66 -1.03 7.95 -3.33
N LEU A 67 -0.44 9.14 -3.33
CA LEU A 67 0.25 9.71 -2.16
C LEU A 67 -0.68 10.16 -1.04
N GLU A 68 -1.99 10.31 -1.29
CA GLU A 68 -2.97 10.58 -0.24
C GLU A 68 -3.29 9.35 0.60
N ALA A 69 -3.06 8.14 0.07
CA ALA A 69 -3.39 6.88 0.75
C ALA A 69 -2.39 6.51 1.86
N PHE A 70 -1.16 7.03 1.82
CA PHE A 70 -0.13 6.74 2.81
C PHE A 70 0.81 7.94 3.01
N ARG A 71 1.59 7.94 4.08
CA ARG A 71 2.65 8.94 4.26
C ARG A 71 3.93 8.39 3.65
N LEU A 72 4.50 9.12 2.70
CA LEU A 72 5.74 8.73 2.05
C LEU A 72 6.87 8.55 3.09
N PRO A 73 7.63 7.44 3.05
CA PRO A 73 8.82 7.27 3.88
C PRO A 73 9.85 8.37 3.61
N GLY A 74 10.68 8.69 4.61
CA GLY A 74 11.68 9.76 4.48
C GLY A 74 12.98 9.36 3.77
N GLU A 75 13.28 8.05 3.68
CA GLU A 75 14.55 7.57 3.15
C GLU A 75 14.39 7.07 1.71
N ALA A 76 15.31 7.48 0.83
CA ALA A 76 15.29 7.15 -0.60
C ALA A 76 15.15 5.65 -0.93
N PRO A 77 15.78 4.71 -0.20
CA PRO A 77 15.61 3.28 -0.43
C PRO A 77 14.17 2.78 -0.27
N PHE A 78 13.37 3.44 0.57
CA PHE A 78 11.97 3.08 0.81
C PHE A 78 10.99 3.80 -0.14
N ILE A 79 11.40 4.93 -0.73
CA ILE A 79 10.60 5.68 -1.70
C ILE A 79 10.67 5.05 -3.09
N SER A 80 11.87 4.62 -3.51
CA SER A 80 12.13 4.16 -4.88
C SER A 80 11.21 3.01 -5.33
N PRO A 81 10.96 1.97 -4.50
CA PRO A 81 10.04 0.89 -4.87
C PRO A 81 8.59 1.37 -5.05
N LEU A 82 8.13 2.31 -4.22
CA LEU A 82 6.76 2.83 -4.29
C LEU A 82 6.51 3.61 -5.58
N MET A 83 7.48 4.44 -5.97
CA MET A 83 7.41 5.23 -7.21
C MET A 83 7.57 4.35 -8.44
N LYS A 84 8.42 3.32 -8.36
CA LYS A 84 8.56 2.33 -9.43
C LYS A 84 7.25 1.60 -9.65
N GLN A 85 6.61 1.12 -8.58
CA GLN A 85 5.35 0.40 -8.69
C GLN A 85 4.25 1.28 -9.30
N PHE A 86 4.13 2.54 -8.86
CA PHE A 86 3.20 3.50 -9.43
C PHE A 86 3.46 3.76 -10.93
N ALA A 87 4.71 3.77 -11.37
CA ALA A 87 5.07 3.97 -12.77
C ALA A 87 4.86 2.72 -13.65
N ASP A 88 4.89 1.53 -13.03
CA ASP A 88 4.67 0.24 -13.70
C ASP A 88 3.18 -0.16 -13.77
N HIS A 89 2.28 0.60 -13.11
CA HIS A 89 0.82 0.44 -13.11
C HIS A 89 0.20 0.71 -14.49
#